data_AF-A0AAW1S3W6-F1
#
_entry.id   AF-A0AAW1S3W6-F1
#
_cell.length_a   1.000
_cell.length_b   1.000
_cell.length_c   1.000
_cell.angle_alpha   90.00
_cell.angle_beta   90.00
_cell.angle_gamma   90.00
#
_symmetry.space_group_name_H-M   'P 1'
#
loop_
_entity.id
_entity.type
_entity.pdbx_description
1 polymer ?
#
loop_
_entity_poly.entity_id
_entity_poly.type
_entity_poly.pdbx_seq_one_letter_code
_entity_poly.pdbx_strand_id
1 'polypeptide(L)'
;MIWGFRGLGLGRPSFENLQQAAAEAEGRPVNHPYEGLSREAPPFADDLRKRGWQLDIRRGQVGHGKQVYGALSRALKTWSHMDLGWCDTNRPMLESGNPVCIAAKTLFLWTRNPLRIVYAAEEQYPKPFKGRRLLYGQSTLLGHQLAGEERFGLEWHAADDSVWYEICTFSRPASALAALTYPLVRKQQHRFQQQSFKKMRTLAIAAK
;
A
#
# COMPACT_ATOMS: atom_id res chain seq x y z
N MET A 1 7.47 -27.51 6.63
CA MET A 1 7.94 -27.25 5.24
C MET A 1 8.33 -25.78 5.16
N ILE A 2 9.63 -25.48 5.26
CA ILE A 2 10.17 -24.11 5.15
C ILE A 2 10.09 -23.75 3.66
N TRP A 3 9.21 -22.82 3.29
CA TRP A 3 9.03 -22.37 1.90
C TRP A 3 10.29 -21.65 1.41
N GLY A 4 11.19 -22.41 0.80
CA GLY A 4 12.38 -21.91 0.12
C GLY A 4 12.01 -21.15 -1.16
N PHE A 5 12.65 -20.00 -1.34
CA PHE A 5 12.98 -19.38 -2.63
C PHE A 5 11.89 -18.99 -3.65
N ARG A 6 10.61 -19.41 -3.54
CA ARG A 6 9.58 -19.02 -4.53
C ARG A 6 9.26 -17.53 -4.55
N GLY A 7 9.56 -16.79 -3.47
CA GLY A 7 9.41 -15.34 -3.46
C GLY A 7 10.53 -14.57 -4.17
N LEU A 8 11.67 -15.19 -4.48
CA LEU A 8 12.88 -14.52 -4.96
C LEU A 8 13.14 -14.79 -6.45
N GLY A 9 13.66 -13.80 -7.17
CA GLY A 9 14.09 -13.95 -8.56
C GLY A 9 15.15 -12.94 -8.96
N LEU A 10 15.95 -13.26 -9.96
CA LEU A 10 16.95 -12.34 -10.54
C LEU A 10 16.34 -11.42 -11.62
N GLY A 11 15.30 -11.89 -12.30
CA GLY A 11 14.55 -11.13 -13.30
C GLY A 11 13.34 -10.41 -12.73
N ARG A 12 12.92 -9.32 -13.37
CA ARG A 12 11.64 -8.66 -13.07
C ARG A 12 10.51 -9.65 -13.32
N PRO A 13 9.62 -9.93 -12.35
CA PRO A 13 8.47 -10.79 -12.57
C PRO A 13 7.59 -10.21 -13.68
N SER A 14 7.09 -11.06 -14.57
CA SER A 14 6.06 -10.64 -15.52
C SER A 14 4.74 -10.36 -14.79
N PHE A 15 3.81 -9.68 -15.46
CA PHE A 15 2.47 -9.47 -14.91
C PHE A 15 1.76 -10.81 -14.62
N GLU A 16 1.94 -11.81 -15.48
CA GLU A 16 1.40 -13.16 -15.29
C GLU A 16 2.00 -13.84 -14.05
N ASN A 17 3.32 -13.70 -13.81
CA ASN A 17 3.95 -14.21 -12.60
C ASN A 17 3.39 -13.56 -11.32
N LEU A 18 2.97 -12.29 -11.37
CA LEU A 18 2.36 -11.60 -10.24
C LEU A 18 0.92 -12.06 -10.01
N GLN A 19 0.14 -12.25 -11.07
CA GLN A 19 -1.20 -12.81 -11.01
C GLN A 19 -1.19 -14.22 -10.43
N GLN A 20 -0.30 -15.09 -10.91
CA GLN A 20 -0.15 -16.44 -10.37
C GLN A 20 0.27 -16.42 -8.89
N ALA A 21 1.22 -15.56 -8.51
CA ALA A 21 1.66 -15.47 -7.12
C ALA A 21 0.57 -14.96 -6.17
N ALA A 22 -0.30 -14.05 -6.66
CA ALA A 22 -1.47 -13.60 -5.92
C ALA A 22 -2.50 -14.73 -5.74
N ALA A 23 -2.81 -15.48 -6.81
CA ALA A 23 -3.72 -16.63 -6.76
C ALA A 23 -3.21 -17.75 -5.83
N GLU A 24 -1.91 -18.07 -5.87
CA GLU A 24 -1.28 -19.03 -4.95
C GLU A 24 -1.32 -18.59 -3.46
N ALA A 25 -1.64 -17.33 -3.20
CA ALA A 25 -1.77 -16.77 -1.86
C ALA A 25 -3.22 -16.52 -1.42
N GLU A 26 -4.21 -16.72 -2.31
CA GLU A 26 -5.62 -16.30 -2.13
C GLU A 26 -6.31 -16.93 -0.90
N GLY A 27 -5.83 -18.08 -0.41
CA GLY A 27 -6.33 -18.72 0.82
C GLY A 27 -5.48 -18.52 2.07
N ARG A 28 -4.37 -17.75 2.00
CA ARG A 28 -3.45 -17.64 3.14
C ARG A 28 -4.02 -16.70 4.21
N PRO A 29 -3.80 -17.02 5.50
CA PRO A 29 -4.22 -16.14 6.57
C PRO A 29 -3.34 -14.88 6.62
N VAL A 30 -3.91 -13.80 7.16
CA VAL A 30 -3.14 -12.63 7.59
C VAL A 30 -2.14 -13.06 8.67
N ASN A 31 -0.92 -12.54 8.61
CA ASN A 31 0.17 -12.95 9.49
C ASN A 31 0.33 -12.06 10.75
N HIS A 32 -0.71 -11.30 11.11
CA HIS A 32 -0.77 -10.43 12.28
C HIS A 32 -2.21 -10.26 12.80
N PRO A 33 -2.42 -9.86 14.07
CA PRO A 33 -3.76 -9.84 14.68
C PRO A 33 -4.52 -8.51 14.47
N TYR A 34 -4.06 -7.65 13.57
CA TYR A 34 -4.55 -6.26 13.42
C TYR A 34 -5.15 -6.00 12.04
N GLU A 35 -5.80 -7.01 11.45
CA GLU A 35 -6.43 -6.90 10.14
C GLU A 35 -7.48 -5.78 10.13
N GLY A 36 -7.36 -4.86 9.18
CA GLY A 36 -8.26 -3.72 9.00
C GLY A 36 -7.99 -2.53 9.94
N LEU A 37 -7.07 -2.67 10.90
CA LEU A 37 -6.83 -1.64 11.92
C LEU A 37 -6.46 -0.28 11.29
N SER A 38 -5.76 -0.27 10.15
CA SER A 38 -5.32 0.98 9.51
C SER A 38 -6.48 1.88 9.04
N ARG A 39 -7.71 1.35 8.95
CA ARG A 39 -8.92 2.12 8.65
C ARG A 39 -9.18 3.22 9.70
N GLU A 40 -8.80 2.95 10.94
CA GLU A 40 -9.01 3.82 12.09
C GLU A 40 -7.82 4.77 12.35
N ALA A 41 -6.85 4.88 11.43
CA ALA A 41 -5.65 5.70 11.66
C ALA A 41 -6.02 7.20 11.62
N PRO A 42 -5.43 8.06 12.48
CA PRO A 42 -4.32 7.82 13.43
C PRO A 42 -4.61 7.32 14.87
N PRO A 43 -5.85 7.27 15.43
CA PRO A 43 -6.12 6.89 16.83
C PRO A 43 -5.34 5.72 17.48
N PHE A 44 -4.93 4.70 16.73
CA PHE A 44 -4.26 3.50 17.28
C PHE A 44 -2.72 3.58 17.36
N ALA A 45 -2.12 4.69 16.93
CA ALA A 45 -0.68 4.81 16.69
C ALA A 45 0.20 4.46 17.90
N ASP A 46 -0.17 4.93 19.09
CA ASP A 46 0.67 4.80 20.28
C ASP A 46 0.64 3.39 20.89
N ASP A 47 -0.49 2.69 20.82
CA ASP A 47 -0.58 1.29 21.28
C ASP A 47 0.28 0.36 20.41
N LEU A 48 0.22 0.54 19.08
CA LEU A 48 1.06 -0.23 18.17
C LEU A 48 2.56 -0.02 18.43
N ARG A 49 2.99 1.23 18.62
CA ARG A 49 4.40 1.54 18.93
C ARG A 49 4.86 0.88 20.23
N LYS A 50 4.05 0.92 21.29
CA LYS A 50 4.33 0.23 22.57
C LYS A 50 4.50 -1.28 22.40
N ARG A 51 3.83 -1.87 21.41
CA ARG A 51 3.92 -3.29 21.05
C ARG A 51 5.02 -3.61 20.02
N GLY A 52 5.91 -2.66 19.74
CA GLY A 52 7.07 -2.86 18.87
C GLY A 52 6.80 -2.76 17.37
N TRP A 53 5.63 -2.24 16.98
CA TRP A 53 5.32 -1.98 15.56
C TRP A 53 5.91 -0.65 15.11
N GLN A 54 6.48 -0.63 13.91
CA GLN A 54 6.91 0.61 13.26
C GLN A 54 5.72 1.20 12.52
N LEU A 55 5.39 2.45 12.81
CA LEU A 55 4.31 3.19 12.16
C LEU A 55 4.89 4.35 11.34
N ASP A 56 4.53 4.40 10.07
CA ASP A 56 4.87 5.50 9.16
C ASP A 56 3.59 6.08 8.58
N ILE A 57 3.43 7.39 8.73
CA ILE A 57 2.33 8.14 8.11
C ILE A 57 2.97 9.23 7.26
N ARG A 58 2.73 9.17 5.95
CA ARG A 58 3.04 10.25 5.02
C ARG A 58 1.74 10.76 4.45
N ARG A 59 1.38 12.00 4.80
CA ARG A 59 0.24 12.74 4.26
C ARG A 59 0.71 14.04 3.64
N GLY A 60 0.11 14.47 2.54
CA GLY A 60 0.43 15.75 1.94
C GLY A 60 -0.53 16.15 0.83
N GLN A 61 -0.73 17.45 0.69
CA GLN A 61 -1.49 18.01 -0.41
C GLN A 61 -0.78 17.72 -1.74
N VAL A 62 -1.56 17.28 -2.73
CA VAL A 62 -1.07 16.88 -4.07
C VAL A 62 -1.72 17.69 -5.19
N GLY A 63 -2.79 18.42 -4.92
CA GLY A 63 -3.40 19.33 -5.89
C GLY A 63 -4.66 20.01 -5.36
N HIS A 64 -5.46 20.53 -6.29
CA HIS A 64 -6.75 21.17 -6.03
C HIS A 64 -7.75 20.74 -7.10
N GLY A 65 -9.04 20.70 -6.75
CA GLY A 65 -10.11 20.47 -7.72
C GLY A 65 -10.64 19.04 -7.77
N LYS A 66 -11.94 18.94 -8.01
CA LYS A 66 -12.65 17.68 -8.28
C LYS A 66 -12.06 16.89 -9.46
N GLN A 67 -11.53 17.58 -10.48
CA GLN A 67 -10.87 16.97 -11.63
C GLN A 67 -9.60 16.23 -11.23
N VAL A 68 -8.74 16.88 -10.43
CA VAL A 68 -7.53 16.26 -9.88
C VAL A 68 -7.89 15.08 -8.98
N TYR A 69 -8.89 15.23 -8.10
CA TYR A 69 -9.38 14.10 -7.28
C TYR A 69 -9.82 12.92 -8.15
N GLY A 70 -10.60 13.16 -9.21
CA GLY A 70 -11.04 12.12 -10.13
C GLY A 70 -9.88 11.42 -10.85
N ALA A 71 -8.88 12.17 -11.30
CA ALA A 71 -7.69 11.60 -11.92
C ALA A 71 -6.88 10.75 -10.94
N LEU A 72 -6.65 11.22 -9.72
CA LEU A 72 -5.90 10.49 -8.70
C LEU A 72 -6.68 9.29 -8.15
N SER A 73 -8.01 9.36 -8.07
CA SER A 73 -8.87 8.22 -7.72
C SER A 73 -8.71 7.09 -8.74
N ARG A 74 -8.71 7.43 -10.05
CA ARG A 74 -8.38 6.45 -11.11
C ARG A 74 -6.95 5.92 -10.98
N ALA A 75 -5.99 6.77 -10.63
CA ALA A 75 -4.60 6.35 -10.42
C ALA A 75 -4.44 5.34 -9.27
N LEU A 76 -5.22 5.47 -8.20
CA LEU A 76 -5.26 4.47 -7.12
C LEU A 76 -5.91 3.17 -7.60
N LYS A 77 -7.09 3.25 -8.23
CA LYS A 77 -7.83 2.08 -8.75
C LYS A 77 -7.06 1.28 -9.81
N THR A 78 -6.18 1.95 -10.57
CA THR A 78 -5.32 1.33 -11.59
C THR A 78 -3.91 1.03 -11.07
N TRP A 79 -3.63 1.22 -9.78
CA TRP A 79 -2.34 0.97 -9.14
C TRP A 79 -1.16 1.78 -9.70
N SER A 80 -1.43 2.88 -10.41
CA SER A 80 -0.41 3.76 -11.00
C SER A 80 0.57 4.35 -9.97
N HIS A 81 0.14 4.49 -8.72
CA HIS A 81 0.95 4.97 -7.60
C HIS A 81 2.02 3.97 -7.12
N MET A 82 1.95 2.71 -7.58
CA MET A 82 2.96 1.66 -7.33
C MET A 82 3.85 1.37 -8.55
N ASP A 83 3.49 1.86 -9.74
CA ASP A 83 4.27 1.69 -10.97
C ASP A 83 5.52 2.60 -10.96
N LEU A 84 6.58 2.10 -10.32
CA LEU A 84 7.82 2.83 -10.02
C LEU A 84 9.07 2.20 -10.65
N GLY A 85 8.91 1.22 -11.54
CA GLY A 85 9.98 0.52 -12.27
C GLY A 85 10.79 -0.49 -11.44
N TRP A 86 10.90 -0.29 -10.12
CA TRP A 86 11.44 -1.26 -9.16
C TRP A 86 10.35 -1.87 -8.27
N CYS A 87 9.12 -1.34 -8.34
CA CYS A 87 7.94 -1.85 -7.66
C CYS A 87 6.85 -2.06 -8.72
N ASP A 88 6.09 -3.15 -8.61
CA ASP A 88 4.92 -3.42 -9.44
C ASP A 88 3.96 -4.37 -8.70
N THR A 89 2.75 -4.51 -9.22
CA THR A 89 1.70 -5.33 -8.62
C THR A 89 0.87 -6.02 -9.69
N ASN A 90 0.07 -6.99 -9.28
CA ASN A 90 -0.87 -7.72 -10.13
C ASN A 90 -2.18 -6.91 -10.43
N ARG A 91 -2.30 -5.72 -9.86
CA ARG A 91 -3.35 -4.70 -10.17
C ARG A 91 -4.80 -5.22 -10.04
N PRO A 92 -5.19 -5.85 -8.92
CA PRO A 92 -6.56 -6.31 -8.74
C PRO A 92 -7.53 -5.12 -8.58
N MET A 93 -8.83 -5.39 -8.71
CA MET A 93 -9.86 -4.42 -8.34
C MET A 93 -9.74 -4.07 -6.85
N LEU A 94 -10.01 -2.80 -6.49
CA LEU A 94 -10.01 -2.34 -5.10
C LEU A 94 -11.27 -2.81 -4.36
N GLU A 95 -11.30 -4.10 -4.01
CA GLU A 95 -12.40 -4.74 -3.30
C GLU A 95 -11.84 -5.63 -2.18
N SER A 96 -12.53 -5.66 -1.04
CA SER A 96 -12.12 -6.51 0.09
C SER A 96 -12.11 -7.99 -0.33
N GLY A 97 -11.09 -8.72 0.09
CA GLY A 97 -10.86 -10.11 -0.28
C GLY A 97 -9.88 -10.30 -1.44
N ASN A 98 -9.76 -9.32 -2.35
CA ASN A 98 -8.94 -9.51 -3.55
C ASN A 98 -7.45 -9.71 -3.23
N PRO A 99 -6.80 -10.75 -3.81
CA PRO A 99 -5.41 -11.06 -3.54
C PRO A 99 -4.49 -10.09 -4.28
N VAL A 100 -3.45 -9.65 -3.58
CA VAL A 100 -2.43 -8.73 -4.09
C VAL A 100 -1.06 -9.42 -4.01
N CYS A 101 -0.24 -9.25 -5.03
CA CYS A 101 1.18 -9.58 -4.96
C CYS A 101 2.01 -8.37 -5.37
N ILE A 102 2.76 -7.82 -4.42
CA ILE A 102 3.72 -6.74 -4.69
C ILE A 102 5.07 -7.34 -5.01
N ALA A 103 5.61 -7.01 -6.18
CA ALA A 103 7.00 -7.23 -6.50
C ALA A 103 7.85 -6.01 -6.20
N ALA A 104 8.98 -6.21 -5.53
CA ALA A 104 9.94 -5.16 -5.23
C ALA A 104 11.36 -5.61 -5.55
N LYS A 105 12.12 -4.78 -6.26
CA LYS A 105 13.54 -4.98 -6.52
C LYS A 105 14.36 -4.34 -5.40
N THR A 106 15.15 -5.16 -4.74
CA THR A 106 16.16 -4.74 -3.77
C THR A 106 17.52 -5.21 -4.25
N LEU A 107 18.43 -4.26 -4.52
CA LEU A 107 19.70 -4.52 -5.22
C LEU A 107 19.45 -5.24 -6.57
N PHE A 108 19.88 -6.50 -6.69
CA PHE A 108 19.69 -7.34 -7.88
C PHE A 108 18.61 -8.42 -7.71
N LEU A 109 17.94 -8.47 -6.56
CA LEU A 109 16.92 -9.47 -6.24
C LEU A 109 15.52 -8.85 -6.30
N TRP A 110 14.60 -9.54 -6.97
CA TRP A 110 13.18 -9.29 -6.93
C TRP A 110 12.53 -10.16 -5.88
N THR A 111 11.75 -9.56 -5.00
CA THR A 111 10.86 -10.27 -4.07
C THR A 111 9.43 -10.18 -4.56
N ARG A 112 8.62 -11.20 -4.29
CA ARG A 112 7.17 -11.22 -4.47
C ARG A 112 6.53 -11.42 -3.11
N ASN A 113 5.72 -10.46 -2.69
CA ASN A 113 5.16 -10.40 -1.36
C ASN A 113 3.63 -10.47 -1.44
N PRO A 114 3.00 -11.49 -0.82
CA PRO A 114 1.56 -11.66 -0.87
C PRO A 114 0.86 -10.76 0.16
N LEU A 115 -0.17 -10.04 -0.28
CA LEU A 115 -1.08 -9.25 0.52
C LEU A 115 -2.52 -9.57 0.13
N ARG A 116 -3.47 -9.03 0.88
CA ARG A 116 -4.89 -9.02 0.53
C ARG A 116 -5.47 -7.65 0.82
N ILE A 117 -6.36 -7.16 -0.05
CA ILE A 117 -7.16 -5.98 0.27
C ILE A 117 -8.15 -6.37 1.36
N VAL A 118 -8.10 -5.68 2.50
CA VAL A 118 -8.93 -6.02 3.68
C VAL A 118 -10.12 -5.09 3.83
N TYR A 119 -10.03 -3.89 3.28
CA TYR A 119 -11.16 -2.99 3.06
C TYR A 119 -10.87 -2.05 1.90
N ALA A 120 -11.92 -1.59 1.25
CA ALA A 120 -11.89 -0.50 0.29
C ALA A 120 -13.21 0.28 0.42
N ALA A 121 -13.15 1.61 0.44
CA ALA A 121 -14.32 2.45 0.58
C ALA A 121 -14.14 3.76 -0.20
N GLU A 122 -15.18 4.15 -0.92
CA GLU A 122 -15.30 5.47 -1.56
C GLU A 122 -16.51 6.17 -0.96
N GLU A 123 -16.26 7.19 -0.13
CA GLU A 123 -17.24 7.81 0.76
C GLU A 123 -17.37 9.31 0.42
N GLN A 124 -18.55 9.86 0.69
CA GLN A 124 -18.76 11.31 0.73
C GLN A 124 -18.73 11.74 2.19
N TYR A 125 -18.06 12.86 2.49
CA TYR A 125 -18.08 13.35 3.87
C TYR A 125 -19.52 13.77 4.28
N PRO A 126 -19.92 13.47 5.53
CA PRO A 126 -21.21 13.89 6.04
C PRO A 126 -21.23 15.41 6.23
N LYS A 127 -22.41 16.02 6.03
CA LYS A 127 -22.62 17.45 6.32
C LYS A 127 -22.25 17.76 7.78
N PRO A 128 -21.66 18.95 8.08
CA PRO A 128 -21.42 20.08 7.17
C PRO A 128 -20.14 19.94 6.32
N PHE A 129 -19.28 18.96 6.62
CA PHE A 129 -18.05 18.74 5.87
C PHE A 129 -18.39 18.18 4.49
N LYS A 130 -18.15 18.97 3.45
CA LYS A 130 -18.33 18.53 2.05
C LYS A 130 -17.00 18.03 1.50
N GLY A 131 -17.05 16.91 0.78
CA GLY A 131 -15.87 16.35 0.13
C GLY A 131 -16.04 14.87 -0.21
N ARG A 132 -14.96 14.25 -0.67
CA ARG A 132 -14.92 12.82 -1.02
C ARG A 132 -13.65 12.18 -0.49
N ARG A 133 -13.73 10.91 -0.13
CA ARG A 133 -12.60 10.11 0.33
C ARG A 133 -12.61 8.76 -0.37
N LEU A 134 -11.46 8.36 -0.91
CA LEU A 134 -11.18 7.00 -1.33
C LEU A 134 -10.11 6.45 -0.39
N LEU A 135 -10.40 5.34 0.27
CA LEU A 135 -9.45 4.63 1.11
C LEU A 135 -9.47 3.14 0.79
N TYR A 136 -8.30 2.50 0.84
CA TYR A 136 -8.22 1.05 0.92
C TYR A 136 -6.99 0.64 1.73
N GLY A 137 -7.10 -0.51 2.39
CA GLY A 137 -6.04 -1.11 3.17
C GLY A 137 -5.71 -2.50 2.65
N GLN A 138 -4.43 -2.85 2.70
CA GLN A 138 -3.93 -4.17 2.35
C GLN A 138 -3.06 -4.73 3.48
N SER A 139 -3.32 -5.96 3.88
CA SER A 139 -2.62 -6.64 4.98
C SER A 139 -1.71 -7.73 4.46
N THR A 140 -0.58 -7.92 5.13
CA THR A 140 0.39 -8.93 4.75
C THR A 140 -0.10 -10.34 5.08
N LEU A 141 0.09 -11.28 4.15
CA LEU A 141 -0.29 -12.68 4.34
C LEU A 141 0.89 -13.55 4.77
N LEU A 142 0.60 -14.78 5.22
CA LEU A 142 1.63 -15.78 5.45
C LEU A 142 2.51 -15.97 4.19
N GLY A 143 3.83 -15.85 4.37
CA GLY A 143 4.82 -15.86 3.29
C GLY A 143 5.31 -14.46 2.86
N HIS A 144 4.74 -13.38 3.38
CA HIS A 144 5.31 -12.04 3.25
C HIS A 144 6.54 -11.87 4.14
N GLN A 145 7.52 -11.09 3.68
CA GLN A 145 8.71 -10.72 4.48
C GLN A 145 8.39 -9.89 5.74
N LEU A 146 7.23 -9.25 5.78
CA LEU A 146 6.79 -8.36 6.85
C LEU A 146 5.46 -8.85 7.38
N ALA A 147 5.19 -8.50 8.63
CA ALA A 147 3.86 -8.52 9.21
C ALA A 147 3.40 -7.05 9.30
N GLY A 148 2.18 -6.73 8.87
CA GLY A 148 1.66 -5.37 8.90
C GLY A 148 0.56 -5.07 7.89
N GLU A 149 0.18 -3.80 7.83
CA GLU A 149 -0.87 -3.30 6.96
C GLU A 149 -0.47 -1.95 6.37
N GLU A 150 -0.86 -1.72 5.12
CA GLU A 150 -0.66 -0.48 4.39
C GLU A 150 -2.00 0.07 3.90
N ARG A 151 -2.31 1.30 4.27
CA ARG A 151 -3.46 2.06 3.78
C ARG A 151 -3.01 3.14 2.80
N PHE A 152 -3.75 3.24 1.71
CA PHE A 152 -3.71 4.38 0.80
C PHE A 152 -4.98 5.20 0.96
N GLY A 153 -4.84 6.52 1.06
CA GLY A 153 -5.96 7.45 1.20
C GLY A 153 -5.86 8.59 0.20
N LEU A 154 -6.99 8.95 -0.38
CA LEU A 154 -7.14 10.15 -1.20
C LEU A 154 -8.38 10.92 -0.72
N GLU A 155 -8.19 12.18 -0.38
CA GLU A 155 -9.23 13.06 0.13
C GLU A 155 -9.34 14.29 -0.74
N TRP A 156 -10.56 14.74 -1.00
CA TRP A 156 -10.85 16.06 -1.54
C TRP A 156 -11.73 16.80 -0.54
N HIS A 157 -11.26 17.95 -0.07
CA HIS A 157 -11.99 18.83 0.83
C HIS A 157 -12.66 19.92 0.00
N ALA A 158 -13.99 19.93 -0.05
CA ALA A 158 -14.71 20.88 -0.90
C ALA A 158 -14.74 22.31 -0.34
N ALA A 159 -14.31 22.52 0.92
CA ALA A 159 -14.27 23.83 1.56
C ALA A 159 -13.15 24.73 1.01
N ASP A 160 -11.98 24.15 0.73
CA ASP A 160 -10.79 24.84 0.22
C ASP A 160 -10.30 24.25 -1.12
N ASP A 161 -11.09 23.34 -1.69
CA ASP A 161 -10.83 22.61 -2.92
C ASP A 161 -9.53 21.78 -2.91
N SER A 162 -8.93 21.53 -1.74
CA SER A 162 -7.65 20.83 -1.62
C SER A 162 -7.79 19.32 -1.83
N VAL A 163 -6.80 18.72 -2.50
CA VAL A 163 -6.69 17.26 -2.69
C VAL A 163 -5.46 16.74 -1.95
N TRP A 164 -5.68 15.77 -1.08
CA TRP A 164 -4.67 15.18 -0.19
C TRP A 164 -4.47 13.71 -0.48
N TYR A 165 -3.21 13.29 -0.52
CA TYR A 165 -2.82 11.89 -0.64
C TYR A 165 -2.14 11.45 0.66
N GLU A 166 -2.37 10.21 1.05
CA GLU A 166 -1.84 9.62 2.27
C GLU A 166 -1.43 8.17 2.07
N ILE A 167 -0.31 7.81 2.69
CA ILE A 167 0.13 6.44 2.90
C ILE A 167 0.33 6.26 4.41
N CYS A 168 -0.36 5.29 4.99
CA CYS A 168 -0.26 4.94 6.41
C CYS A 168 0.09 3.46 6.52
N THR A 169 1.26 3.14 7.07
CA THR A 169 1.73 1.77 7.23
C THR A 169 2.10 1.48 8.66
N PHE A 170 1.70 0.32 9.18
CA PHE A 170 2.37 -0.27 10.34
C PHE A 170 3.00 -1.60 9.95
N SER A 171 4.22 -1.87 10.40
CA SER A 171 4.88 -3.13 10.09
C SER A 171 5.98 -3.52 11.09
N ARG A 172 6.34 -4.80 11.06
CA ARG A 172 7.52 -5.40 11.69
C ARG A 172 8.04 -6.57 10.85
N PRO A 173 9.28 -7.04 11.05
CA PRO A 173 9.79 -8.23 10.38
C PRO A 173 8.92 -9.48 10.68
N ALA A 174 8.64 -10.31 9.68
CA ALA A 174 7.89 -11.57 9.87
C ALA A 174 8.77 -12.78 10.22
N SER A 175 10.10 -12.65 10.14
CA SER A 175 11.05 -13.73 10.40
C SER A 175 12.42 -13.18 10.81
N ALA A 176 13.31 -14.03 11.34
CA ALA A 176 14.68 -13.66 11.67
C ALA A 176 15.48 -13.18 10.44
N LEU A 177 15.27 -13.80 9.28
CA LEU A 177 15.89 -13.34 8.02
C LEU A 177 15.37 -11.96 7.59
N ALA A 178 14.07 -11.73 7.75
CA ALA A 178 13.50 -10.39 7.52
C ALA A 178 14.04 -9.37 8.52
N ALA A 179 14.29 -9.76 9.77
CA ALA A 179 14.87 -8.88 10.79
C ALA A 179 16.31 -8.48 10.43
N LEU A 180 17.13 -9.43 9.95
CA LEU A 180 18.49 -9.17 9.47
C LEU A 180 18.52 -8.15 8.32
N THR A 181 17.56 -8.25 7.41
CA THR A 181 17.45 -7.35 6.24
C THR A 181 16.59 -6.12 6.50
N TYR A 182 16.07 -5.94 7.72
CA TYR A 182 15.06 -4.93 8.02
C TYR A 182 15.50 -3.49 7.74
N PRO A 183 16.73 -3.04 8.08
CA PRO A 183 17.17 -1.69 7.75
C PRO A 183 17.08 -1.37 6.25
N LEU A 184 17.37 -2.37 5.40
CA LEU A 184 17.24 -2.24 3.94
C LEU A 184 15.77 -2.15 3.51
N VAL A 185 14.90 -2.98 4.11
CA VAL A 185 13.45 -2.92 3.89
C VAL A 185 12.87 -1.57 4.31
N ARG A 186 13.30 -1.01 5.45
CA ARG A 186 12.90 0.33 5.92
C ARG A 186 13.26 1.42 4.91
N LYS A 187 14.50 1.39 4.40
CA LYS A 187 14.93 2.30 3.33
C LYS A 187 14.06 2.16 2.08
N GLN A 188 13.66 0.94 1.73
CA GLN A 188 12.79 0.68 0.58
C GLN A 188 11.37 1.21 0.79
N GLN A 189 10.79 1.04 1.99
CA GLN A 189 9.49 1.60 2.36
C GLN A 189 9.50 3.14 2.30
N HIS A 190 10.55 3.79 2.82
CA HIS A 190 10.68 5.25 2.73
C HIS A 190 10.83 5.73 1.28
N ARG A 191 11.61 5.01 0.46
CA ARG A 191 11.73 5.27 -0.98
C ARG A 191 10.39 5.11 -1.69
N PHE A 192 9.62 4.06 -1.37
CA PHE A 192 8.28 3.83 -1.90
C PHE A 192 7.39 5.05 -1.66
N GLN A 193 7.27 5.46 -0.40
CA GLN A 193 6.44 6.59 0.00
C GLN A 193 6.82 7.88 -0.74
N GLN A 194 8.11 8.18 -0.83
CA GLN A 194 8.59 9.37 -1.56
C GLN A 194 8.24 9.32 -3.05
N GLN A 195 8.50 8.19 -3.71
CA GLN A 195 8.30 8.06 -5.16
C GLN A 195 6.83 7.93 -5.54
N SER A 196 6.02 7.26 -4.73
CA SER A 196 4.56 7.20 -4.87
C SER A 196 3.96 8.62 -4.79
N PHE A 197 4.37 9.43 -3.82
CA PHE A 197 3.96 10.84 -3.73
C PHE A 197 4.40 11.65 -4.95
N LYS A 198 5.64 11.46 -5.43
CA LYS A 198 6.12 12.14 -6.64
C LYS A 198 5.27 11.77 -7.86
N LYS A 199 4.95 10.49 -8.04
CA LYS A 199 4.07 10.00 -9.12
C LYS A 199 2.68 10.64 -9.02
N MET A 200 2.07 10.62 -7.84
CA MET A 200 0.74 11.22 -7.62
C MET A 200 0.71 12.73 -7.89
N ARG A 201 1.74 13.48 -7.47
CA ARG A 201 1.87 14.91 -7.81
C ARG A 201 2.01 15.15 -9.31
N THR A 202 2.78 14.29 -9.99
CA THR A 202 2.94 14.39 -11.45
C THR A 202 1.61 14.17 -12.17
N LEU A 203 0.85 13.14 -11.76
CA LEU A 203 -0.48 12.88 -12.30
C LEU A 203 -1.47 14.00 -11.99
N ALA A 204 -1.35 14.63 -10.82
CA ALA A 204 -2.18 15.79 -10.45
C ALA A 204 -1.91 17.01 -11.36
N ILE A 205 -0.64 17.28 -11.67
CA ILE A 205 -0.26 18.36 -12.60
C ILE A 205 -0.79 18.08 -14.00
N ALA A 206 -0.66 16.84 -14.49
CA ALA A 206 -1.15 16.44 -15.82
C ALA A 206 -2.68 16.42 -15.94
N ALA A 207 -3.40 16.43 -14.82
CA ALA A 207 -4.85 16.42 -14.78
C ALA A 207 -5.48 17.83 -14.74
N LYS A 208 -4.66 18.88 -14.61
CA LYS A 208 -5.12 20.28 -14.74
C LYS A 208 -5.27 20.63 -16.22
#